data_AF-A0A0F8Y9Z6-F1
#
_entry.id   AF-A0A0F8Y9Z6-F1
#
_cell.length_a   1.000
_cell.length_b   1.000
_cell.length_c   1.000
_cell.angle_alpha   90.00
_cell.angle_beta   90.00
_cell.angle_gamma   90.00
#
_symmetry.space_group_name_H-M   'P 1'
#
loop_
_entity.id
_entity.type
_entity.pdbx_description
1 polymer ?
#
loop_
_entity_poly.entity_id
_entity_poly.type
_entity_poly.pdbx_seq_one_letter_code
_entity_poly.pdbx_strand_id
1 'polypeptide(L)'
;MRRNGFKWNGCLMGIILFCVIFAICSEDAQAIPVFARKYKTSCATCHEAYPRLNGVGEAFRLNGYKFADDELYIKDEPVELGDEAYKRLWPNAIWPSDMPGMPPISIT
;
A
#
# COMPACT_ATOMS: atom_id res chain seq x y z
N MET A 1 -8.42 50.14 -18.65
CA MET A 1 -7.64 48.88 -18.55
C MET A 1 -6.78 48.92 -17.30
N ARG A 2 -7.26 48.39 -16.17
CA ARG A 2 -6.52 48.34 -14.90
C ARG A 2 -5.85 46.96 -14.82
N ARG A 3 -4.57 46.86 -15.18
CA ARG A 3 -3.79 45.62 -15.02
C ARG A 3 -3.64 45.39 -13.52
N ASN A 4 -4.38 44.43 -12.98
CA ASN A 4 -4.22 43.97 -11.61
C ASN A 4 -2.78 43.45 -11.48
N GLY A 5 -1.91 44.23 -10.85
CA GLY A 5 -0.54 43.84 -10.56
C GLY A 5 -0.55 42.69 -9.55
N PHE A 6 -0.55 41.47 -10.07
CA PHE A 6 -0.37 40.26 -9.27
C PHE A 6 0.94 40.41 -8.50
N LYS A 7 0.86 40.57 -7.18
CA LYS A 7 2.02 40.78 -6.30
C LYS A 7 2.74 39.45 -6.10
N TRP A 8 3.53 39.03 -7.08
CA TRP A 8 4.32 37.79 -7.08
C TRP A 8 5.07 37.56 -5.76
N ASN A 9 5.62 38.62 -5.15
CA ASN A 9 6.37 38.54 -3.90
C ASN A 9 5.51 38.12 -2.69
N GLY A 10 4.22 38.48 -2.68
CA GLY A 10 3.29 38.08 -1.62
C GLY A 10 2.86 36.62 -1.75
N CYS A 11 2.63 36.15 -2.98
CA CYS A 11 2.36 34.74 -3.26
C CYS A 11 3.58 33.86 -2.97
N LEU A 12 4.79 34.31 -3.34
CA LEU A 12 6.04 33.59 -3.04
C LEU A 12 6.26 33.46 -1.53
N MET A 13 6.04 34.53 -0.76
CA MET A 13 6.14 34.49 0.69
C MET A 13 5.12 33.53 1.33
N GLY A 14 3.88 33.52 0.81
CA GLY A 14 2.84 32.60 1.26
C GLY A 14 3.17 31.13 0.98
N ILE A 15 3.74 30.84 -0.19
CA ILE A 15 4.19 29.48 -0.55
C ILE A 15 5.33 29.02 0.36
N ILE A 16 6.32 29.88 0.59
CA ILE A 16 7.46 29.57 1.47
C ILE A 16 6.96 29.28 2.90
N LEU A 17 6.08 30.14 3.43
CA LEU A 17 5.50 29.95 4.76
C LEU A 17 4.71 28.64 4.85
N PHE A 18 3.91 28.32 3.85
CA PHE A 18 3.15 27.07 3.80
C PHE A 18 4.07 25.83 3.78
N CYS A 19 5.13 25.85 2.96
CA CYS A 19 6.11 24.77 2.91
C CYS A 19 6.83 24.58 4.25
N VAL A 20 7.19 25.68 4.93
CA VAL A 20 7.85 25.63 6.25
C VAL A 20 6.92 25.04 7.31
N ILE A 21 5.66 25.47 7.34
CA ILE A 21 4.67 24.91 8.28
C ILE A 21 4.47 23.42 8.01
N PHE A 22 4.33 23.02 6.75
CA PHE A 22 4.16 21.62 6.37
C PHE A 22 5.35 20.74 6.76
N ALA A 23 6.58 21.27 6.62
CA ALA A 23 7.80 20.56 7.02
C ALA A 23 7.92 20.39 8.55
N ILE A 24 7.39 21.32 9.35
CA ILE A 24 7.40 21.21 10.82
C ILE A 24 6.33 20.25 11.31
N CYS A 25 5.20 20.14 10.60
CA CYS A 25 4.09 19.26 10.97
C CYS A 25 4.21 17.82 10.41
N SER A 26 5.35 17.43 9.83
CA SER A 26 5.52 16.06 9.33
C SER A 26 5.80 15.08 10.47
N GLU A 27 5.04 13.99 10.54
CA GLU A 27 5.29 12.85 11.43
C GLU A 27 6.03 11.71 10.71
N ASP A 28 6.68 10.83 11.48
CA ASP A 28 7.35 9.64 10.96
C ASP A 28 6.33 8.68 10.32
N ALA A 29 6.41 8.53 9.00
CA ALA A 29 5.60 7.56 8.28
C ALA A 29 6.04 6.13 8.64
N GLN A 30 5.20 5.43 9.40
CA GLN A 30 5.36 3.98 9.61
C GLN A 30 4.93 3.25 8.34
N ALA A 31 5.86 2.52 7.72
CA ALA A 31 5.51 1.63 6.62
C ALA A 31 4.56 0.56 7.14
N ILE A 32 3.36 0.45 6.57
CA ILE A 32 2.40 -0.61 6.91
C ILE A 32 2.73 -1.82 6.03
N PRO A 33 3.35 -2.89 6.56
CA PRO A 33 3.55 -4.08 5.78
C PRO A 33 2.21 -4.81 5.66
N VAL A 34 1.37 -4.43 4.69
CA VAL A 34 0.16 -5.19 4.31
C VAL A 34 0.52 -6.66 4.09
N PHE A 35 1.74 -6.92 3.60
CA PHE A 35 2.31 -8.26 3.46
C PHE A 35 2.42 -9.03 4.79
N ALA A 36 2.91 -8.40 5.87
CA ALA A 36 3.15 -9.10 7.15
C ALA A 36 1.82 -9.55 7.77
N ARG A 37 0.74 -8.84 7.45
CA ARG A 37 -0.61 -9.12 7.93
C ARG A 37 -1.21 -10.36 7.23
N LYS A 38 -1.09 -10.46 5.89
CA LYS A 38 -1.59 -11.60 5.10
C LYS A 38 -0.89 -12.93 5.42
N TYR A 39 0.45 -12.91 5.51
CA TYR A 39 1.25 -14.15 5.67
C TYR A 39 1.68 -14.44 7.11
N LYS A 40 1.43 -13.53 8.06
CA LYS A 40 1.85 -13.58 9.50
C LYS A 40 3.23 -14.23 9.67
N THR A 41 4.21 -13.78 8.89
CA THR A 41 5.57 -14.33 8.84
C THR A 41 6.57 -13.34 9.44
N SER A 42 7.67 -13.83 9.98
CA SER A 42 8.68 -12.97 10.61
C SER A 42 9.43 -12.15 9.55
N CYS A 43 9.92 -10.97 9.94
CA CYS A 43 10.73 -10.13 9.05
C CYS A 43 12.00 -10.85 8.57
N ALA A 44 12.57 -11.72 9.40
CA ALA A 44 13.76 -12.51 9.07
C ALA A 44 13.54 -13.49 7.91
N THR A 45 12.29 -13.83 7.60
CA THR A 45 11.96 -14.65 6.42
C THR A 45 12.36 -13.95 5.12
N CYS A 46 12.16 -12.62 5.02
CA CYS A 46 12.43 -11.85 3.80
C CYS A 46 13.65 -10.91 3.92
N HIS A 47 14.10 -10.60 5.14
CA HIS A 47 15.19 -9.66 5.39
C HIS A 47 16.40 -10.34 6.02
N GLU A 48 17.58 -9.99 5.50
CA GLU A 48 18.87 -10.32 6.12
C GLU A 48 19.24 -9.29 7.19
N ALA A 49 19.09 -8.00 6.84
CA ALA A 49 19.22 -6.87 7.74
C ALA A 49 18.22 -5.82 7.29
N TYR A 50 17.22 -5.50 8.10
CA TYR A 50 16.19 -4.54 7.69
C TYR A 50 16.83 -3.20 7.26
N PRO A 51 16.49 -2.61 6.08
CA PRO A 51 15.47 -3.02 5.10
C PRO A 51 15.99 -3.88 3.92
N ARG A 52 17.25 -4.32 3.93
CA ARG A 52 17.86 -5.18 2.89
C ARG A 52 17.15 -6.53 2.78
N LEU A 53 16.77 -6.91 1.56
CA LEU A 53 16.12 -8.19 1.27
C LEU A 53 17.16 -9.31 1.15
N ASN A 54 16.77 -10.51 1.59
CA ASN A 54 17.46 -11.75 1.28
C ASN A 54 16.90 -12.32 -0.05
N GLY A 55 17.37 -13.51 -0.47
CA GLY A 55 16.91 -14.13 -1.73
C GLY A 55 15.40 -14.43 -1.78
N VAL A 56 14.79 -14.77 -0.64
CA VAL A 56 13.33 -15.00 -0.55
C VAL A 56 12.59 -13.69 -0.72
N GLY A 57 13.02 -12.63 -0.03
CA GLY A 57 12.43 -11.30 -0.13
C GLY A 57 12.52 -10.73 -1.55
N GLU A 58 13.64 -10.96 -2.23
CA GLU A 58 13.82 -10.54 -3.62
C GLU A 58 12.89 -11.29 -4.58
N ALA A 59 12.80 -12.61 -4.46
CA ALA A 59 11.88 -13.42 -5.26
C ALA A 59 10.42 -13.00 -5.03
N PHE A 60 10.03 -12.78 -3.77
CA PHE A 60 8.70 -12.30 -3.41
C PHE A 60 8.37 -10.94 -4.02
N ARG A 61 9.34 -10.00 -4.01
CA ARG A 61 9.19 -8.68 -4.64
C ARG A 61 9.04 -8.79 -6.15
N LEU A 62 9.84 -9.64 -6.80
CA LEU A 62 9.78 -9.88 -8.24
C LEU A 62 8.48 -10.57 -8.68
N ASN A 63 7.87 -11.39 -7.81
CA ASN A 63 6.58 -12.04 -8.04
C ASN A 63 5.37 -11.14 -7.70
N GLY A 64 5.57 -9.83 -7.51
CA GLY A 64 4.47 -8.90 -7.22
C GLY A 64 3.89 -9.05 -5.82
N TYR A 65 4.73 -9.39 -4.83
CA TYR A 65 4.36 -9.58 -3.43
C TYR A 65 3.42 -10.78 -3.18
N LYS A 66 3.66 -11.86 -3.93
CA LYS A 66 3.04 -13.17 -3.75
C LYS A 66 4.11 -14.26 -3.73
N PHE A 67 3.87 -15.30 -2.93
CA PHE A 67 4.68 -16.51 -3.04
C PHE A 67 4.25 -17.31 -4.27
N ALA A 68 5.14 -18.16 -4.80
CA ALA A 68 4.79 -19.04 -5.92
C ALA A 68 3.64 -19.99 -5.53
N ASP A 69 3.68 -20.52 -4.31
CA ASP A 69 2.63 -21.36 -3.73
C ASP A 69 1.81 -20.56 -2.70
N ASP A 70 1.28 -19.40 -3.11
CA ASP A 70 0.68 -18.38 -2.23
C ASP A 70 -0.34 -18.94 -1.22
N GLU A 71 -1.20 -19.84 -1.66
CA GLU A 71 -2.24 -20.52 -0.87
C GLU A 71 -1.69 -21.22 0.38
N LEU A 72 -0.45 -21.76 0.32
CA LEU A 72 0.19 -22.44 1.45
C LEU A 72 0.71 -21.46 2.51
N TYR A 73 0.99 -20.21 2.12
CA TYR A 73 1.59 -19.21 2.99
C TYR A 73 0.56 -18.23 3.57
N ILE A 74 -0.65 -18.17 2.99
CA ILE A 74 -1.75 -17.36 3.51
C ILE A 74 -2.18 -17.88 4.88
N LYS A 75 -2.12 -17.00 5.88
CA LYS A 75 -2.53 -17.30 7.26
C LYS A 75 -3.72 -16.47 7.73
N ASP A 76 -4.17 -15.55 6.89
CA ASP A 76 -5.41 -14.83 7.11
C ASP A 76 -6.51 -15.49 6.29
N GLU A 77 -7.68 -15.67 6.88
CA GLU A 77 -8.80 -16.30 6.19
C GLU A 77 -9.28 -15.35 5.07
N PRO A 78 -9.21 -15.76 3.80
CA PRO A 78 -9.69 -14.93 2.71
C PRO A 78 -11.22 -14.87 2.73
N VAL A 79 -11.76 -13.69 2.45
CA VAL A 79 -13.18 -13.50 2.18
C VAL A 79 -13.40 -13.67 0.68
N GLU A 80 -14.17 -14.69 0.32
CA GLU A 80 -14.58 -14.97 -1.06
C GLU A 80 -15.51 -13.86 -1.59
N LEU A 81 -15.14 -13.22 -2.69
CA LEU A 81 -15.95 -12.18 -3.34
C LEU A 81 -16.96 -12.76 -4.33
N GLY A 82 -16.72 -13.96 -4.86
CA GLY A 82 -17.59 -14.60 -5.83
C GLY A 82 -17.24 -16.06 -6.08
N ASP A 83 -18.22 -16.85 -6.51
CA ASP A 83 -18.03 -18.26 -6.86
C ASP A 83 -17.42 -18.39 -8.27
N GLU A 84 -16.60 -19.42 -8.47
CA GLU A 84 -16.03 -19.81 -9.76
C GLU A 84 -17.10 -19.92 -10.88
N ALA A 85 -18.32 -20.31 -10.53
CA ALA A 85 -19.46 -20.35 -11.45
C ALA A 85 -19.78 -18.99 -12.08
N TYR A 86 -19.45 -17.89 -11.41
CA TYR A 86 -19.76 -16.52 -11.85
C TYR A 86 -18.91 -16.04 -13.02
N LYS A 87 -17.83 -16.74 -13.39
CA LYS A 87 -17.02 -16.43 -14.59
C LYS A 87 -17.88 -16.33 -15.86
N ARG A 88 -18.94 -17.15 -15.96
CA ARG A 88 -19.84 -17.19 -17.12
C ARG A 88 -20.80 -16.01 -17.18
N LEU A 89 -21.03 -15.35 -16.05
CA LEU A 89 -21.99 -14.26 -15.90
C LEU A 89 -21.31 -12.88 -16.00
N TRP A 90 -19.99 -12.82 -16.07
CA TRP A 90 -19.23 -11.59 -16.28
C TRP A 90 -19.69 -10.88 -17.58
N PRO A 91 -19.99 -9.57 -17.56
CA PRO A 91 -19.74 -8.57 -16.51
C PRO A 91 -20.93 -8.30 -15.56
N ASN A 92 -21.99 -9.12 -15.61
CA ASN A 92 -23.20 -8.92 -14.79
C ASN A 92 -23.10 -9.52 -13.37
N ALA A 93 -21.98 -10.17 -13.03
CA ALA A 93 -21.69 -10.73 -11.71
C ALA A 93 -20.25 -10.38 -11.29
N ILE A 94 -19.97 -10.47 -9.98
CA ILE A 94 -18.62 -10.25 -9.42
C ILE A 94 -17.67 -11.35 -9.93
N TRP A 95 -16.50 -10.94 -10.37
CA TRP A 95 -15.43 -11.86 -10.75
C TRP A 95 -14.96 -12.66 -9.53
N PRO A 96 -14.78 -13.98 -9.63
CA PRO A 96 -14.28 -14.79 -8.52
C PRO A 96 -12.85 -14.36 -8.16
N SER A 97 -12.73 -13.86 -6.93
CA SER A 97 -11.51 -13.35 -6.32
C SER A 97 -11.67 -13.47 -4.81
N ASP A 98 -10.56 -13.37 -4.11
CA ASP A 98 -10.51 -13.25 -2.66
C ASP A 98 -10.06 -11.84 -2.24
N MET A 99 -10.43 -11.47 -1.02
CA MET A 99 -9.84 -10.33 -0.31
C MET A 99 -9.35 -10.76 1.07
N PRO A 100 -8.29 -10.17 1.62
CA PRO A 100 -7.88 -10.45 2.99
C PRO A 100 -9.03 -10.14 3.95
N GLY A 101 -9.29 -11.02 4.91
CA GLY A 101 -10.39 -10.86 5.86
C GLY A 101 -10.22 -9.64 6.76
N MET A 102 -8.98 -9.24 7.03
CA MET A 102 -8.71 -7.99 7.73
C MET A 102 -8.73 -6.77 6.80
N PRO A 103 -9.50 -5.72 7.14
CA PRO A 103 -9.55 -4.50 6.34
C PRO A 103 -8.16 -3.86 6.26
N PRO A 104 -7.75 -3.29 5.12
CA PRO A 104 -6.43 -2.68 4.94
C PRO A 104 -6.27 -1.35 5.68
N ILE A 105 -7.09 -1.09 6.70
CA ILE A 105 -7.01 0.10 7.54
C ILE A 105 -5.86 -0.05 8.53
N SER A 106 -5.16 1.05 8.75
CA SER A 106 -4.22 1.23 9.85
C SER A 106 -4.66 2.47 10.60
N ILE A 107 -4.79 2.36 11.90
CA ILE A 107 -4.88 3.51 12.79
C ILE A 107 -3.46 3.64 13.33
N THR A 108 -2.63 4.40 12.63
CA THR A 108 -1.34 4.87 13.18
C THR A 108 -1.61 5.96 14.19
#